data_AF-H6BDN6-F1
#
_entry.id   AF-H6BDN6-F1
#
_cell.length_a   1.000
_cell.length_b   1.000
_cell.length_c   1.000
_cell.angle_alpha   90.00
_cell.angle_beta   90.00
_cell.angle_gamma   90.00
#
_symmetry.space_group_name_H-M   'P 1'
#
loop_
_entity.id
_entity.type
_entity.pdbx_description
1 polymer ?
#
loop_
_entity_poly.entity_id
_entity_poly.type
_entity_poly.pdbx_seq_one_letter_code
_entity_poly.pdbx_strand_id
1 'polypeptide(L)'
;AQMFDKWTVTEAPEPREIIWSNLPMKIYDRNTRRSVIYFIVFLTVFFYLIPISAISAVTTLEKLRQKLPFLKVVVDDPTVKTVLQAYLPQLALIVFLALLPALLLFVSKSEGIPSQSHVVRAASGKYFYFVVFNVFLGITISSTLFSALKTIIDNPKGIIDMLGSSLPGSATFFLTFVALKFFVGYGLELSRLV
;
A
#
# COMPACT_ATOMS: atom_id res chain seq x y z
N ALA A 1 -15.35 -35.53 17.10
CA ALA A 1 -14.68 -34.29 16.65
C ALA A 1 -15.49 -33.11 17.18
N GLN A 2 -14.90 -32.22 18.00
CA GLN A 2 -15.60 -31.01 18.46
C GLN A 2 -16.01 -30.18 17.25
N MET A 3 -17.32 -29.88 17.12
CA MET A 3 -17.80 -28.95 16.10
C MET A 3 -17.39 -27.54 16.51
N PHE A 4 -16.24 -27.07 16.02
CA PHE A 4 -15.72 -25.71 16.22
C PHE A 4 -16.59 -24.59 15.58
N ASP A 5 -17.71 -24.96 14.94
CA ASP A 5 -18.53 -24.06 14.13
C ASP A 5 -19.81 -23.58 14.87
N LYS A 6 -20.06 -24.06 16.09
CA LYS A 6 -21.23 -23.69 16.91
C LYS A 6 -20.79 -23.21 18.30
N TRP A 7 -21.47 -22.19 18.81
CA TRP A 7 -21.19 -21.58 20.13
C TRP A 7 -19.77 -21.02 20.27
N THR A 8 -19.25 -20.40 19.21
CA THR A 8 -17.99 -19.67 19.28
C THR A 8 -18.16 -18.41 20.13
N VAL A 9 -17.38 -18.30 21.20
CA VAL A 9 -17.37 -17.15 22.09
C VAL A 9 -16.13 -16.33 21.82
N THR A 10 -16.30 -15.01 21.73
CA THR A 10 -15.20 -14.04 21.67
C THR A 10 -15.47 -12.94 22.70
N GLU A 11 -14.43 -12.30 23.20
CA GLU A 11 -14.59 -11.14 24.06
C GLU A 11 -15.39 -10.05 23.33
N ALA A 12 -16.37 -9.48 24.03
CA ALA A 12 -17.20 -8.43 23.48
C ALA A 12 -16.39 -7.13 23.42
N PRO A 13 -16.24 -6.49 22.25
CA PRO A 13 -15.62 -5.19 22.14
C PRO A 13 -16.52 -4.11 22.76
N GLU A 14 -15.96 -2.92 22.97
CA GLU A 14 -16.74 -1.78 23.45
C GLU A 14 -17.91 -1.46 22.48
N PRO A 15 -19.11 -1.07 22.98
CA PRO A 15 -20.28 -0.84 22.12
C PRO A 15 -20.06 0.11 20.94
N ARG A 16 -19.21 1.13 21.10
CA ARG A 16 -18.87 2.09 20.04
C ARG A 16 -18.00 1.52 18.92
N GLU A 17 -17.32 0.39 19.17
CA GLU A 17 -16.46 -0.27 18.21
C GLU A 17 -17.19 -1.35 17.41
N ILE A 18 -18.44 -1.69 17.77
CA ILE A 18 -19.20 -2.74 17.13
C ILE A 18 -19.65 -2.29 15.73
N ILE A 19 -19.32 -3.10 14.74
CA ILE A 19 -19.81 -2.97 13.37
C ILE A 19 -21.07 -3.82 13.22
N TRP A 20 -22.23 -3.22 13.52
CA TRP A 20 -23.52 -3.91 13.52
C TRP A 20 -23.86 -4.59 12.20
N SER A 21 -23.45 -4.02 11.06
CA SER A 21 -23.66 -4.61 9.73
C SER A 21 -22.93 -5.94 9.53
N ASN A 22 -21.82 -6.16 10.24
CA ASN A 22 -20.98 -7.35 10.10
C ASN A 22 -21.33 -8.44 11.14
N LEU A 23 -22.05 -8.08 12.21
CA LEU A 23 -22.40 -8.98 13.30
C LEU A 23 -23.25 -10.20 12.89
N PRO A 24 -24.30 -10.10 12.04
CA PRO A 24 -25.16 -11.24 11.71
C PRO A 24 -24.52 -12.25 10.73
N MET A 25 -23.31 -11.97 10.23
CA MET A 25 -22.65 -12.85 9.26
C MET A 25 -22.23 -14.19 9.88
N LYS A 26 -22.48 -15.29 9.16
CA LYS A 26 -22.05 -16.64 9.54
C LYS A 26 -20.53 -16.77 9.49
N ILE A 27 -19.98 -17.68 10.30
CA ILE A 27 -18.52 -17.93 10.39
C ILE A 27 -17.97 -18.45 9.06
N TYR A 28 -18.70 -19.35 8.40
CA TYR A 28 -18.33 -19.86 7.08
C TYR A 28 -18.22 -18.75 6.03
N ASP A 29 -19.20 -17.85 5.96
CA ASP A 29 -19.19 -16.72 5.03
C ASP A 29 -18.03 -15.75 5.31
N ARG A 30 -17.72 -15.53 6.60
CA ARG A 30 -16.54 -14.75 7.03
C ARG A 30 -15.25 -15.39 6.57
N ASN A 31 -15.10 -16.70 6.73
CA ASN A 31 -13.88 -17.40 6.35
C ASN A 31 -13.65 -17.35 4.84
N THR A 32 -14.69 -17.60 4.04
CA THR A 32 -14.62 -17.50 2.57
C THR A 32 -14.26 -16.08 2.12
N ARG A 33 -14.93 -15.05 2.66
CA ARG A 33 -14.62 -13.65 2.36
C ARG A 33 -13.18 -13.28 2.74
N ARG A 34 -12.74 -13.71 3.92
CA ARG A 34 -11.36 -13.51 4.38
C ARG A 34 -10.36 -14.13 3.39
N SER A 35 -10.57 -15.37 2.96
CA SER A 35 -9.68 -16.02 1.96
C SER A 35 -9.66 -15.26 0.62
N VAL A 36 -10.82 -14.83 0.12
CA VAL A 36 -10.91 -14.01 -1.10
C VAL A 36 -10.16 -12.69 -0.94
N ILE A 37 -10.29 -12.04 0.22
CA ILE A 37 -9.64 -10.77 0.49
C ILE A 37 -8.13 -10.93 0.62
N TYR A 38 -7.64 -11.98 1.29
CA TYR A 38 -6.20 -12.30 1.30
C TYR A 38 -5.67 -12.52 -0.12
N PHE A 39 -6.43 -13.20 -0.98
CA PHE A 39 -6.07 -13.37 -2.38
C PHE A 39 -6.03 -12.05 -3.15
N ILE A 40 -7.01 -11.16 -2.97
CA ILE A 40 -7.01 -9.82 -3.57
C ILE A 40 -5.83 -8.97 -3.09
N VAL A 41 -5.53 -9.01 -1.78
CA VAL A 41 -4.38 -8.29 -1.20
C VAL A 41 -3.07 -8.84 -1.76
N PHE A 42 -2.95 -10.17 -1.90
CA PHE A 42 -1.81 -10.80 -2.56
C PHE A 42 -1.65 -10.30 -3.99
N LEU A 43 -2.71 -10.31 -4.80
CA LEU A 43 -2.67 -9.76 -6.16
C LEU A 43 -2.29 -8.27 -6.15
N THR A 44 -2.85 -7.49 -5.22
CA THR A 44 -2.54 -6.07 -5.09
C THR A 44 -1.06 -5.87 -4.81
N VAL A 45 -0.45 -6.63 -3.89
CA VAL A 45 0.98 -6.57 -3.58
C VAL A 45 1.84 -6.89 -4.81
N PHE A 46 1.48 -7.92 -5.58
CA PHE A 46 2.25 -8.38 -6.74
C PHE A 46 2.15 -7.42 -7.93
N PHE A 47 0.94 -6.95 -8.19
CA PHE A 47 0.65 -6.12 -9.36
C PHE A 47 0.78 -4.63 -9.09
N TYR A 48 1.06 -4.17 -7.86
CA TYR A 48 1.05 -2.74 -7.50
C TYR A 48 2.00 -1.86 -8.32
N LEU A 49 3.10 -2.42 -8.83
CA LEU A 49 4.04 -1.71 -9.69
C LEU A 49 3.43 -1.33 -11.05
N ILE A 50 2.49 -2.12 -11.55
CA ILE A 50 1.81 -1.87 -12.83
C ILE A 50 0.94 -0.60 -12.78
N PRO A 51 -0.01 -0.42 -11.85
CA PRO A 51 -0.78 0.81 -11.78
C PRO A 51 0.10 2.02 -11.41
N ILE A 52 1.13 1.87 -10.58
CA ILE A 52 2.13 2.94 -10.32
C ILE A 52 2.77 3.42 -11.62
N SER A 53 3.33 2.49 -12.40
CA SER A 53 4.04 2.81 -13.65
C SER A 53 3.08 3.34 -14.71
N ALA A 54 1.85 2.81 -14.78
CA ALA A 54 0.81 3.31 -15.66
C ALA A 54 0.40 4.75 -15.30
N ILE A 55 0.17 5.03 -14.01
CA ILE A 55 -0.16 6.39 -13.53
C ILE A 55 1.00 7.33 -13.87
N SER A 56 2.24 6.96 -13.57
CA SER A 56 3.43 7.75 -13.90
C SER A 56 3.55 8.03 -15.41
N ALA A 57 3.32 7.01 -16.24
CA ALA A 57 3.37 7.14 -17.71
C ALA A 57 2.17 7.92 -18.31
N VAL A 58 1.05 8.04 -17.59
CA VAL A 58 -0.11 8.85 -17.98
C VAL A 58 0.03 10.28 -17.46
N THR A 59 0.68 10.48 -16.31
CA THR A 59 0.95 11.82 -15.74
C THR A 59 2.12 12.56 -16.39
N THR A 60 2.71 12.00 -17.45
CA THR A 60 3.65 12.75 -18.28
C THR A 60 2.95 13.94 -18.92
N LEU A 61 3.52 15.14 -18.71
CA LEU A 61 2.92 16.43 -19.09
C LEU A 61 2.46 16.49 -20.56
N GLU A 62 3.16 15.81 -21.46
CA GLU A 62 2.85 15.75 -22.89
C GLU A 62 1.48 15.09 -23.18
N LYS A 63 1.12 14.04 -22.43
CA LYS A 63 -0.18 13.35 -22.59
C LYS A 63 -1.33 14.13 -21.94
N LEU A 64 -1.07 14.82 -20.83
CA LEU A 64 -2.04 15.74 -20.23
C LEU A 64 -2.27 16.99 -21.11
N ARG A 65 -1.23 17.51 -21.77
CA ARG A 65 -1.33 18.63 -22.71
C ARG A 65 -2.27 18.32 -23.89
N GLN A 66 -2.30 17.07 -24.35
CA GLN A 66 -3.23 16.63 -25.40
C GLN A 66 -4.67 16.45 -24.90
N LYS A 67 -4.87 15.98 -23.66
CA LYS A 67 -6.21 15.66 -23.12
C LYS A 67 -6.92 16.82 -22.42
N LEU A 68 -6.20 17.79 -21.85
CA LEU A 68 -6.76 18.91 -21.08
C LEU A 68 -6.37 20.26 -21.70
N PRO A 69 -7.22 20.86 -22.57
CA PRO A 69 -6.89 22.09 -23.27
C PRO A 69 -6.76 23.32 -22.34
N PHE A 70 -7.34 23.29 -21.13
CA PHE A 70 -7.20 24.37 -20.14
C PHE A 70 -5.80 24.45 -19.51
N LEU A 71 -4.99 23.38 -19.58
CA LEU A 71 -3.61 23.40 -19.11
C LEU A 71 -2.66 24.13 -20.08
N LYS A 72 -3.05 24.35 -21.34
CA LYS A 72 -2.19 24.98 -22.37
C LYS A 72 -1.71 26.37 -21.95
N VAL A 73 -2.60 27.17 -21.36
CA VAL A 73 -2.31 28.54 -20.92
C VAL A 73 -1.28 28.60 -19.77
N VAL A 74 -1.22 27.56 -18.93
CA VAL A 74 -0.28 27.47 -17.80
C VAL A 74 1.04 26.79 -18.21
N VAL A 75 1.01 25.94 -19.25
CA VAL A 75 2.16 25.14 -19.74
C VAL A 75 3.07 25.91 -20.71
N ASP A 76 2.64 27.07 -21.22
CA ASP A 76 3.46 27.88 -22.15
C ASP A 76 4.54 28.73 -21.42
N ASP A 77 4.47 28.89 -20.10
CA ASP A 77 5.59 29.44 -19.31
C ASP A 77 6.66 28.34 -19.10
N PRO A 78 7.90 28.51 -19.62
CA PRO A 78 8.95 27.50 -19.55
C PRO A 78 9.36 27.14 -18.11
N THR A 79 9.18 28.06 -17.16
CA THR A 79 9.54 27.88 -15.75
C THR A 79 8.52 26.97 -15.07
N VAL A 80 7.23 27.28 -15.25
CA VAL A 80 6.11 26.50 -14.69
C VAL A 80 6.04 25.12 -15.31
N LYS A 81 6.28 25.00 -16.62
CA LYS A 81 6.35 23.71 -17.33
C LYS A 81 7.40 22.77 -16.73
N THR A 82 8.60 23.27 -16.48
CA THR A 82 9.72 22.47 -15.95
C THR A 82 9.44 22.00 -14.52
N VAL A 83 8.88 22.88 -13.70
CA VAL A 83 8.45 22.55 -12.33
C VAL A 83 7.31 21.52 -12.35
N LEU A 84 6.24 21.75 -13.10
CA LEU A 84 5.11 20.81 -13.17
C LEU A 84 5.54 19.45 -13.70
N GLN A 85 6.39 19.40 -14.73
CA GLN A 85 6.86 18.13 -15.31
C GLN A 85 7.73 17.33 -14.34
N ALA A 86 8.49 18.01 -13.48
CA ALA A 86 9.26 17.37 -12.41
C ALA A 86 8.37 16.83 -11.28
N TYR A 87 7.40 17.62 -10.81
CA TYR A 87 6.63 17.29 -9.60
C TYR A 87 5.31 16.53 -9.85
N LEU A 88 4.69 16.66 -11.03
CA LEU A 88 3.37 16.07 -11.31
C LEU A 88 3.35 14.53 -11.19
N PRO A 89 4.32 13.77 -11.74
CA PRO A 89 4.37 12.32 -11.53
C PRO A 89 4.56 11.97 -10.05
N GLN A 90 5.39 12.74 -9.34
CA GLN A 90 5.69 12.50 -7.92
C GLN A 90 4.45 12.74 -7.04
N LEU A 91 3.69 13.81 -7.30
CA LEU A 91 2.43 14.08 -6.60
C LEU A 91 1.37 13.01 -6.87
N ALA A 92 1.20 12.60 -8.13
CA ALA A 92 0.25 11.55 -8.48
C ALA A 92 0.59 10.21 -7.81
N LEU A 93 1.88 9.89 -7.73
CA LEU A 93 2.37 8.73 -6.99
C LEU A 93 2.07 8.84 -5.48
N ILE A 94 2.34 9.98 -4.85
CA ILE A 94 2.05 10.21 -3.42
C ILE A 94 0.55 10.04 -3.15
N VAL A 95 -0.32 10.61 -3.97
CA VAL A 95 -1.78 10.47 -3.83
C VAL A 95 -2.21 9.01 -3.95
N PHE A 96 -1.64 8.27 -4.90
CA PHE A 96 -1.93 6.84 -5.07
C PHE A 96 -1.46 6.01 -3.85
N LEU A 97 -0.30 6.33 -3.29
CA LEU A 97 0.21 5.72 -2.07
C LEU A 97 -0.63 6.09 -0.83
N ALA A 98 -1.13 7.32 -0.75
CA ALA A 98 -2.01 7.78 0.34
C ALA A 98 -3.39 7.11 0.29
N LEU A 99 -3.85 6.71 -0.90
CA LEU A 99 -5.09 5.97 -1.08
C LEU A 99 -4.98 4.51 -0.58
N LEU A 100 -3.78 3.93 -0.58
CA LEU A 100 -3.58 2.52 -0.27
C LEU A 100 -4.04 2.12 1.14
N PRO A 101 -3.67 2.83 2.24
CA PRO A 101 -4.19 2.53 3.58
C PRO A 101 -5.72 2.59 3.63
N ALA A 102 -6.33 3.58 2.98
CA ALA A 102 -7.78 3.72 2.93
C ALA A 102 -8.44 2.55 2.18
N LEU A 103 -7.84 2.11 1.06
CA LEU A 103 -8.28 0.94 0.31
C LEU A 103 -8.15 -0.34 1.13
N LEU A 104 -7.01 -0.58 1.79
CA LEU A 104 -6.81 -1.76 2.63
C LEU A 104 -7.75 -1.79 3.83
N LEU A 105 -8.10 -0.64 4.38
CA LEU A 105 -9.07 -0.50 5.45
C LEU A 105 -10.49 -0.80 4.94
N PHE A 106 -10.86 -0.28 3.76
CA PHE A 106 -12.14 -0.58 3.12
C PHE A 106 -12.29 -2.08 2.83
N VAL A 107 -11.26 -2.70 2.27
CA VAL A 107 -11.23 -4.14 2.00
C VAL A 107 -11.22 -4.94 3.31
N SER A 108 -10.55 -4.47 4.38
CA SER A 108 -10.61 -5.15 5.68
C SER A 108 -11.98 -5.04 6.36
N LYS A 109 -12.74 -3.97 6.11
CA LYS A 109 -14.12 -3.85 6.58
C LYS A 109 -15.05 -4.86 5.91
N SER A 110 -14.81 -5.18 4.63
CA SER A 110 -15.64 -6.15 3.89
C SER A 110 -15.36 -7.62 4.28
N GLU A 111 -14.29 -7.90 5.03
CA GLU A 111 -14.02 -9.23 5.64
C GLU A 111 -15.11 -9.68 6.62
N GLY A 112 -15.95 -8.76 7.11
CA GLY A 112 -17.00 -9.10 8.07
C GLY A 112 -16.51 -9.19 9.51
N ILE A 113 -15.47 -8.46 9.85
CA ILE A 113 -14.98 -8.36 11.23
C ILE A 113 -15.98 -7.51 12.05
N PRO A 114 -16.41 -7.98 13.24
CA PRO A 114 -17.46 -7.32 14.02
C PRO A 114 -16.97 -6.12 14.86
N SER A 115 -15.65 -5.92 15.02
CA SER A 115 -15.06 -4.82 15.78
C SER A 115 -14.16 -3.95 14.89
N GLN A 116 -14.31 -2.63 15.01
CA GLN A 116 -13.44 -1.65 14.32
C GLN A 116 -11.97 -1.83 14.69
N SER A 117 -11.65 -2.06 15.97
CA SER A 117 -10.27 -2.27 16.42
C SER A 117 -9.62 -3.50 15.75
N HIS A 118 -10.39 -4.58 15.60
CA HIS A 118 -9.94 -5.76 14.86
C HIS A 118 -9.81 -5.49 13.35
N VAL A 119 -10.69 -4.66 12.75
CA VAL A 119 -10.55 -4.23 11.35
C VAL A 119 -9.26 -3.45 11.14
N VAL A 120 -8.98 -2.47 12.00
CA VAL A 120 -7.78 -1.64 11.91
C VAL A 120 -6.55 -2.51 12.05
N ARG A 121 -6.52 -3.44 13.02
CA ARG A 121 -5.43 -4.41 13.17
C ARG A 121 -5.24 -5.25 11.90
N ALA A 122 -6.32 -5.73 11.30
CA ALA A 122 -6.27 -6.52 10.08
C ALA A 122 -5.77 -5.71 8.87
N ALA A 123 -6.18 -4.44 8.76
CA ALA A 123 -5.72 -3.52 7.72
C ALA A 123 -4.24 -3.18 7.89
N SER A 124 -3.80 -2.88 9.11
CA SER A 124 -2.39 -2.61 9.43
C SER A 124 -1.50 -3.83 9.15
N GLY A 125 -1.97 -5.04 9.45
CA GLY A 125 -1.26 -6.27 9.10
C GLY A 125 -1.06 -6.43 7.58
N LYS A 126 -2.10 -6.18 6.78
CA LYS A 126 -2.00 -6.20 5.31
C LYS A 126 -1.05 -5.11 4.79
N TYR A 127 -1.14 -3.91 5.35
CA TYR A 127 -0.26 -2.80 4.99
C TYR A 127 1.20 -3.10 5.34
N PHE A 128 1.46 -3.76 6.47
CA PHE A 128 2.80 -4.23 6.83
C PHE A 128 3.37 -5.18 5.78
N TYR A 129 2.63 -6.23 5.37
CA TYR A 129 3.09 -7.12 4.30
C TYR A 129 3.35 -6.36 3.00
N PHE A 130 2.48 -5.42 2.65
CA PHE A 130 2.67 -4.59 1.47
C PHE A 130 4.01 -3.82 1.53
N VAL A 131 4.30 -3.14 2.65
CA VAL A 131 5.53 -2.38 2.83
C VAL A 131 6.76 -3.28 2.79
N VAL A 132 6.71 -4.47 3.42
CA VAL A 132 7.83 -5.42 3.41
C VAL A 132 8.14 -5.88 1.98
N PHE A 133 7.14 -6.30 1.20
CA PHE A 133 7.39 -6.82 -0.14
C PHE A 133 7.71 -5.73 -1.16
N ASN A 134 6.98 -4.61 -1.17
CA ASN A 134 7.16 -3.59 -2.21
C ASN A 134 8.22 -2.56 -1.86
N VAL A 135 8.26 -2.08 -0.61
CA VAL A 135 9.18 -1.01 -0.22
C VAL A 135 10.51 -1.62 0.23
N PHE A 136 10.50 -2.54 1.19
CA PHE A 136 11.75 -3.07 1.73
C PHE A 136 12.46 -3.99 0.73
N LEU A 137 11.82 -5.07 0.27
CA LEU A 137 12.45 -6.00 -0.68
C LEU A 137 12.68 -5.36 -2.06
N GLY A 138 11.74 -4.57 -2.55
CA GLY A 138 11.87 -3.90 -3.85
C GLY A 138 13.06 -2.95 -3.92
N ILE A 139 13.33 -2.19 -2.85
CA ILE A 139 14.47 -1.27 -2.80
C ILE A 139 15.76 -2.02 -2.52
N THR A 140 15.75 -2.98 -1.58
CA THR A 140 16.96 -3.72 -1.20
C THR A 140 17.52 -4.55 -2.36
N ILE A 141 16.66 -5.15 -3.17
CA ILE A 141 17.07 -6.01 -4.29
C ILE A 141 17.21 -5.18 -5.59
N SER A 142 17.07 -3.85 -5.51
CA SER A 142 17.18 -2.87 -6.62
C SER A 142 16.37 -3.22 -7.87
N SER A 143 15.41 -4.14 -7.76
CA SER A 143 14.71 -4.73 -8.88
C SER A 143 13.23 -4.89 -8.55
N THR A 144 12.41 -4.87 -9.59
CA THR A 144 10.96 -5.04 -9.46
C THR A 144 10.62 -6.29 -8.64
N LEU A 145 9.47 -6.32 -7.97
CA LEU A 145 9.03 -7.47 -7.16
C LEU A 145 9.07 -8.79 -7.94
N PHE A 146 8.83 -8.76 -9.26
CA PHE A 146 8.99 -9.91 -10.15
C PHE A 146 10.42 -10.41 -10.25
N SER A 147 11.39 -9.51 -10.39
CA SER A 147 12.81 -9.85 -10.41
C SER A 147 13.27 -10.40 -9.07
N ALA A 148 12.86 -9.75 -7.97
CA ALA A 148 13.14 -10.24 -6.62
C ALA A 148 12.55 -11.65 -6.40
N LEU A 149 11.30 -11.87 -6.80
CA LEU A 149 10.66 -13.19 -6.70
C LEU A 149 11.31 -14.24 -7.59
N LYS A 150 11.73 -13.87 -8.81
CA LYS A 150 12.46 -14.77 -9.70
C LYS A 150 13.77 -15.21 -9.05
N THR A 151 14.54 -14.28 -8.50
CA THR A 151 15.77 -14.60 -7.77
C THR A 151 15.52 -15.45 -6.52
N ILE A 152 14.42 -15.19 -5.81
CA ILE A 152 13.96 -15.97 -4.64
C ILE A 152 13.58 -17.42 -5.04
N ILE A 153 12.88 -17.59 -6.16
CA ILE A 153 12.46 -18.91 -6.66
C ILE A 153 13.67 -19.69 -7.18
N ASP A 154 14.56 -19.03 -7.92
CA ASP A 154 15.74 -19.67 -8.53
C ASP A 154 16.79 -20.06 -7.47
N ASN A 155 16.92 -19.29 -6.37
CA ASN A 155 17.86 -19.57 -5.29
C ASN A 155 17.33 -19.17 -3.89
N PRO A 156 16.44 -19.99 -3.28
CA PRO A 156 15.80 -19.65 -2.01
C PRO A 156 16.77 -19.57 -0.81
N LYS A 157 17.88 -20.33 -0.84
CA LYS A 157 18.90 -20.28 0.22
C LYS A 157 19.80 -19.04 0.13
N GLY A 158 19.98 -18.46 -1.06
CA GLY A 158 20.83 -17.30 -1.31
C GLY A 158 20.18 -15.97 -0.95
N ILE A 159 18.91 -15.95 -0.56
CA ILE A 159 18.18 -14.71 -0.22
C ILE A 159 18.83 -14.00 0.96
N ILE A 160 19.27 -14.74 1.99
CA ILE A 160 19.87 -14.16 3.18
C ILE A 160 21.19 -13.48 2.81
N ASP A 161 22.03 -14.12 1.99
CA ASP A 161 23.30 -13.57 1.52
C ASP A 161 23.09 -12.38 0.57
N MET A 162 22.08 -12.44 -0.29
CA MET A 162 21.71 -11.36 -1.20
C MET A 162 21.20 -10.12 -0.46
N LEU A 163 20.32 -10.32 0.55
CA LEU A 163 19.87 -9.25 1.42
C LEU A 163 21.03 -8.69 2.24
N GLY A 164 21.87 -9.56 2.82
CA GLY A 164 23.03 -9.15 3.61
C GLY A 164 24.03 -8.29 2.83
N SER A 165 24.25 -8.60 1.55
CA SER A 165 25.14 -7.84 0.67
C SER A 165 24.50 -6.56 0.10
N SER A 166 23.19 -6.53 -0.12
CA SER A 166 22.50 -5.39 -0.75
C SER A 166 21.96 -4.35 0.25
N LEU A 167 21.76 -4.75 1.51
CA LEU A 167 21.31 -3.86 2.59
C LEU A 167 22.27 -2.68 2.84
N PRO A 168 23.60 -2.87 2.94
CA PRO A 168 24.53 -1.76 3.10
C PRO A 168 24.45 -0.74 1.95
N GLY A 169 24.29 -1.21 0.70
CA GLY A 169 24.13 -0.36 -0.47
C GLY A 169 22.83 0.46 -0.46
N SER A 170 21.79 -0.05 0.19
CA SER A 170 20.48 0.60 0.31
C SER A 170 20.31 1.42 1.60
N ALA A 171 21.28 1.38 2.52
CA ALA A 171 21.16 2.00 3.85
C ALA A 171 20.93 3.52 3.78
N THR A 172 21.65 4.21 2.89
CA THR A 172 21.51 5.66 2.68
C THR A 172 20.09 6.03 2.24
N PHE A 173 19.47 5.19 1.39
CA PHE A 173 18.07 5.38 0.98
C PHE A 173 17.14 5.28 2.19
N PHE A 174 17.25 4.22 2.99
CA PHE A 174 16.37 4.03 4.14
C PHE A 174 16.55 5.12 5.21
N LEU A 175 17.79 5.55 5.47
CA LEU A 175 18.06 6.68 6.36
C LEU A 175 17.37 7.96 5.88
N THR A 176 17.50 8.27 4.59
CA THR A 176 16.86 9.47 4.00
C THR A 176 15.34 9.36 4.01
N PHE A 177 14.79 8.17 3.69
CA PHE A 177 13.36 7.90 3.71
C PHE A 177 12.76 8.06 5.12
N VAL A 178 13.42 7.51 6.14
CA VAL A 178 12.98 7.63 7.53
C VAL A 178 13.10 9.08 8.01
N ALA A 179 14.21 9.77 7.71
CA ALA A 179 14.38 11.18 8.05
C ALA A 179 13.28 12.04 7.42
N LEU A 180 12.99 11.85 6.13
CA LEU A 180 11.93 12.59 5.44
C LEU A 180 10.56 12.33 6.05
N LYS A 181 10.20 11.06 6.27
CA LYS A 181 8.92 10.68 6.88
C LYS A 181 8.78 11.23 8.29
N PHE A 182 9.86 11.24 9.07
CA PHE A 182 9.84 11.74 10.44
C PHE A 182 9.73 13.27 10.46
N PHE A 183 10.68 13.99 9.86
CA PHE A 183 10.72 15.44 9.97
C PHE A 183 9.61 16.15 9.19
N VAL A 184 9.37 15.74 7.94
CA VAL A 184 8.37 16.39 7.08
C VAL A 184 6.97 15.81 7.33
N GLY A 185 6.86 14.50 7.47
CA GLY A 185 5.56 13.84 7.71
C GLY A 185 4.91 14.31 9.01
N TYR A 186 5.61 14.19 10.14
CA TYR A 186 5.05 14.68 11.42
C TYR A 186 4.92 16.20 11.46
N GLY A 187 5.80 16.94 10.77
CA GLY A 187 5.64 18.40 10.63
C GLY A 187 4.33 18.78 9.96
N LEU A 188 3.93 18.07 8.91
CA LEU A 188 2.65 18.26 8.22
C LEU A 188 1.45 17.84 9.09
N GLU A 189 1.52 16.70 9.79
CA GLU A 189 0.46 16.26 10.71
C GLU A 189 0.27 17.24 11.88
N LEU A 190 1.36 17.78 12.45
CA LEU A 190 1.32 18.82 13.48
C LEU A 190 0.59 20.08 13.00
N SER A 191 0.80 20.45 11.73
CA SER A 191 0.10 21.58 11.10
C SER A 191 -1.37 21.28 10.75
N ARG A 192 -1.82 20.02 10.87
CA ARG A 192 -3.15 19.53 10.50
C ARG A 192 -3.54 19.79 9.04
N LEU A 193 -2.55 19.98 8.16
CA LEU A 193 -2.77 20.10 6.71
C LEU A 193 -3.10 18.75 6.07
N VAL A 194 -2.72 17.66 6.74
CA VAL A 194 -2.97 16.26 6.37
C VAL A 194 -3.50 15.52 7.58
#